data_AF-A0A2I0NGN6-F1
#
_entry.id   AF-A0A2I0NGN6-F1
#
_cell.length_a   1.000
_cell.length_b   1.000
_cell.length_c   1.000
_cell.angle_alpha   90.00
_cell.angle_beta   90.00
_cell.angle_gamma   90.00
#
_symmetry.space_group_name_H-M   'P 1'
#
loop_
_entity.id
_entity.type
_entity.pdbx_description
1 polymer ?
#
loop_
_entity_poly.entity_id
_entity_poly.type
_entity_poly.pdbx_seq_one_letter_code
_entity_poly.pdbx_strand_id
1 'polypeptide(L)'
;MSGRFLLDTNTVIALFGDRASIKEHLARADEVFVSSVALGELYYGAFKSSRAEDNLRQIEDFATSCTVLCCDKNTAKEYGSIKNRLRKKGTPIPENDIWISAIAKQHDIILVTSDKHFEEVDDLKQVVW
;
A
#
# COMPACT_ATOMS: atom_id res chain seq x y z
N MET A 1 -10.51 -14.71 2.71
CA MET A 1 -10.14 -14.91 1.31
C MET A 1 -8.66 -15.22 1.34
N SER A 2 -8.25 -16.41 0.93
CA SER A 2 -6.84 -16.75 0.75
C SER A 2 -6.34 -16.01 -0.50
N GLY A 3 -5.16 -15.40 -0.43
CA GLY A 3 -4.60 -14.62 -1.52
C GLY A 3 -3.37 -13.82 -1.12
N ARG A 4 -2.83 -13.13 -2.11
CA ARG A 4 -1.66 -12.24 -2.00
C ARG A 4 -2.17 -10.82 -1.92
N PHE A 5 -1.78 -10.09 -0.87
CA PHE A 5 -2.33 -8.76 -0.57
C PHE A 5 -1.22 -7.73 -0.39
N LEU A 6 -1.37 -6.56 -1.02
CA LEU A 6 -0.52 -5.39 -0.81
C LEU A 6 -1.27 -4.43 0.10
N LEU A 7 -0.70 -4.07 1.24
CA LEU A 7 -1.31 -3.08 2.13
C LEU A 7 -0.91 -1.67 1.68
N ASP A 8 -1.90 -0.77 1.56
CA ASP A 8 -1.63 0.66 1.46
C ASP A 8 -1.22 1.25 2.81
N THR A 9 -0.72 2.48 2.79
CA THR A 9 -0.24 3.19 3.98
C THR A 9 -1.32 3.32 5.06
N ASN A 10 -2.55 3.65 4.65
CA ASN A 10 -3.68 3.83 5.56
C ASN A 10 -4.06 2.53 6.27
N THR A 11 -4.02 1.40 5.56
CA THR A 11 -4.29 0.06 6.10
C THR A 11 -3.23 -0.32 7.13
N VAL A 12 -1.95 -0.03 6.87
CA VAL A 12 -0.88 -0.30 7.85
C VAL A 12 -1.04 0.57 9.11
N ILE A 13 -1.38 1.85 8.96
CA ILE A 13 -1.68 2.72 10.11
C ILE A 13 -2.87 2.17 10.91
N ALA A 14 -3.92 1.72 10.24
CA ALA A 14 -5.10 1.12 10.88
C ALA A 14 -4.77 -0.19 11.61
N LEU A 15 -3.85 -1.00 11.06
CA LEU A 15 -3.32 -2.19 11.73
C LEU A 15 -2.58 -1.85 13.02
N PHE A 16 -1.75 -0.80 13.00
CA PHE A 16 -1.02 -0.32 14.17
C PHE A 16 -1.93 0.23 15.26
N GLY A 17 -3.11 0.73 14.89
CA GLY A 17 -4.19 1.12 15.79
C GLY A 17 -5.00 -0.04 16.40
N ASP A 18 -4.53 -1.27 16.27
CA ASP A 18 -5.13 -2.49 16.83
C ASP A 18 -6.57 -2.79 16.37
N ARG A 19 -6.86 -2.54 15.09
CA ARG A 19 -8.17 -2.93 14.53
C ARG A 19 -8.27 -4.45 14.38
N ALA A 20 -9.12 -5.07 15.19
CA ALA A 20 -9.36 -6.51 15.19
C ALA A 20 -9.76 -7.06 13.81
N SER A 21 -10.56 -6.32 13.03
CA SER A 21 -11.00 -6.75 11.68
C SER A 21 -9.82 -6.98 10.73
N ILE A 22 -8.84 -6.07 10.70
CA ILE A 22 -7.67 -6.19 9.83
C ILE A 22 -6.82 -7.39 10.26
N LYS A 23 -6.66 -7.63 11.57
CA LYS A 23 -5.92 -8.80 12.09
C LYS A 23 -6.56 -10.12 11.67
N GLU A 24 -7.89 -10.22 11.69
CA GLU A 24 -8.60 -11.41 11.23
C GLU A 24 -8.41 -11.67 9.72
N HIS A 25 -8.37 -10.60 8.91
CA HIS A 25 -8.06 -10.71 7.49
C HIS A 25 -6.62 -11.14 7.24
N LEU A 26 -5.65 -10.55 7.94
CA LEU A 26 -4.24 -10.91 7.85
C LEU A 26 -3.99 -12.38 8.23
N ALA A 27 -4.66 -12.89 9.26
CA ALA A 27 -4.53 -14.28 9.69
C ALA A 27 -5.04 -15.30 8.64
N ARG A 28 -5.83 -14.84 7.65
CA ARG A 28 -6.39 -15.66 6.56
C ARG A 28 -5.74 -15.40 5.20
N ALA A 29 -4.82 -14.43 5.12
CA ALA A 29 -4.08 -14.13 3.90
C ALA A 29 -2.97 -15.17 3.69
N ASP A 30 -2.66 -15.48 2.42
CA ASP A 30 -1.57 -16.40 2.10
C ASP A 30 -0.23 -15.67 2.20
N GLU A 31 -0.18 -14.46 1.65
CA GLU A 31 0.98 -13.58 1.69
C GLU A 31 0.54 -12.12 1.83
N VAL A 32 1.29 -11.38 2.64
CA VAL A 32 1.07 -9.95 2.89
C VAL A 32 2.33 -9.20 2.52
N PHE A 33 2.13 -8.12 1.76
CA PHE A 33 3.20 -7.27 1.25
C PHE A 33 2.96 -5.82 1.64
N VAL A 34 4.04 -5.05 1.69
CA VAL A 34 3.99 -3.59 1.75
C VAL A 34 4.93 -3.02 0.69
N SER A 35 4.59 -1.88 0.10
CA SER A 35 5.51 -1.21 -0.82
C SER A 35 6.55 -0.39 -0.07
N SER A 36 7.74 -0.23 -0.66
CA SER A 36 8.75 0.72 -0.16
C SER A 36 8.23 2.17 -0.14
N VAL A 37 7.25 2.49 -1.00
CA VAL A 37 6.59 3.81 -1.05
C VAL A 37 5.73 4.02 0.19
N ALA A 38 4.88 3.04 0.52
CA ALA A 38 4.06 3.09 1.72
C ALA A 38 4.92 3.13 3.00
N LEU A 39 6.00 2.34 3.06
CA LEU A 39 6.97 2.45 4.15
C LEU A 39 7.57 3.87 4.24
N GLY A 40 7.92 4.49 3.12
CA GLY A 40 8.39 5.88 3.09
C GLY A 40 7.40 6.86 3.71
N GLU A 41 6.10 6.70 3.43
CA GLU A 41 5.05 7.52 4.04
C GLU A 41 4.91 7.26 5.55
N LEU A 42 5.02 6.00 5.99
CA LEU A 42 5.00 5.65 7.41
C LEU A 42 6.20 6.27 8.15
N TYR A 43 7.41 6.15 7.60
CA TYR A 43 8.60 6.77 8.18
C TYR A 43 8.47 8.29 8.25
N TYR A 44 7.98 8.93 7.18
CA TYR A 44 7.70 10.36 7.20
C TYR A 44 6.73 10.75 8.33
N GLY A 45 5.64 9.99 8.49
CA GLY A 45 4.68 10.17 9.58
C GLY A 45 5.30 9.98 10.96
N ALA A 46 6.15 8.96 11.13
CA ALA A 46 6.85 8.69 12.38
C ALA A 46 7.81 9.82 12.76
N PHE A 47 8.64 10.30 11.82
CA PHE A 47 9.58 11.40 12.08
C PHE A 47 8.89 12.73 12.41
N LYS A 48 7.66 12.94 11.92
CA LYS A 48 6.85 14.13 12.23
C LYS A 48 6.12 14.03 13.58
N SER A 49 6.00 12.84 14.16
CA SER A 49 5.21 12.59 15.36
C SER A 49 5.92 13.01 16.65
N SER A 50 5.15 13.35 17.68
CA SER A 50 5.66 13.53 19.04
C SER A 50 6.15 12.23 19.69
N ARG A 51 5.75 11.07 19.14
CA ARG A 51 6.14 9.72 19.59
C ARG A 51 7.03 9.02 18.56
N ALA A 52 8.03 9.73 18.03
CA ALA A 52 8.85 9.24 16.93
C ALA A 52 9.53 7.89 17.23
N GLU A 53 10.14 7.72 18.42
CA GLU A 53 10.84 6.47 18.76
C GLU A 53 9.91 5.25 18.78
N ASP A 54 8.72 5.37 19.39
CA ASP A 54 7.75 4.28 19.46
C ASP A 54 7.25 3.90 18.06
N ASN A 55 6.92 4.91 17.24
CA ASN A 55 6.42 4.68 15.89
C ASN A 55 7.49 4.06 14.99
N LEU A 56 8.74 4.50 15.10
CA LEU A 56 9.85 3.93 14.34
C LEU A 56 10.05 2.45 14.70
N ARG A 57 10.07 2.10 16.00
CA ARG A 57 10.15 0.69 16.43
C ARG A 57 9.02 -0.15 15.84
N GLN A 58 7.79 0.35 15.89
CA GLN A 58 6.63 -0.35 15.32
C GLN A 58 6.74 -0.56 13.80
N ILE A 59 7.26 0.44 13.07
CA ILE A 59 7.50 0.33 11.63
C ILE A 59 8.60 -0.69 11.33
N GLU A 60 9.71 -0.69 12.07
CA GLU A 60 10.81 -1.66 11.90
C GLU A 60 10.36 -3.10 12.16
N ASP A 61 9.60 -3.33 13.24
CA ASP A 61 9.05 -4.64 13.57
C ASP A 61 8.09 -5.13 12.45
N PHE A 62 7.27 -4.23 11.92
CA PHE A 62 6.39 -4.53 10.78
C PHE A 62 7.18 -4.81 9.49
N ALA A 63 8.19 -4.00 9.16
CA ALA A 63 9.01 -4.17 7.98
C ALA A 63 9.85 -5.47 8.04
N THR A 64 10.18 -5.95 9.24
CA THR A 64 10.88 -7.23 9.45
C THR A 64 9.94 -8.43 9.27
N SER A 65 8.67 -8.27 9.61
CA SER A 65 7.66 -9.35 9.55
C SER A 65 6.88 -9.42 8.24
N CYS A 66 7.01 -8.41 7.37
CA CYS A 66 6.30 -8.31 6.09
C CYS A 66 7.29 -8.28 4.92
N THR A 67 6.90 -8.82 3.77
CA THR A 67 7.73 -8.72 2.56
C THR A 67 7.58 -7.34 1.92
N VAL A 68 8.69 -6.61 1.80
CA VAL A 68 8.72 -5.28 1.19
C VAL A 68 8.95 -5.37 -0.31
N LEU A 69 8.04 -4.82 -1.10
CA LEU A 69 8.16 -4.71 -2.56
C LEU A 69 8.73 -3.34 -2.96
N CYS A 70 9.84 -3.34 -3.69
CA CYS A 70 10.53 -2.14 -4.16
C CYS A 70 10.13 -1.77 -5.59
N CYS A 71 10.13 -0.47 -5.90
CA CYS A 71 9.96 -0.01 -7.27
C CYS A 71 11.15 -0.38 -8.16
N ASP A 72 10.87 -0.90 -9.35
CA ASP A 72 11.87 -1.20 -10.37
C ASP A 72 11.46 -0.63 -11.75
N LYS A 73 12.16 -1.07 -12.81
CA LYS A 73 11.89 -0.65 -14.19
C LYS A 73 10.51 -1.07 -14.68
N ASN A 74 9.96 -2.19 -14.22
CA ASN A 74 8.62 -2.63 -14.58
C ASN A 74 7.57 -1.82 -13.83
N THR A 75 7.82 -1.49 -12.55
CA THR A 75 6.95 -0.60 -11.78
C THR A 75 6.85 0.76 -12.47
N ALA A 76 7.97 1.30 -12.93
CA ALA A 76 8.01 2.59 -13.63
C ALA A 76 7.19 2.59 -14.94
N LYS A 77 7.14 1.46 -15.66
CA LYS A 77 6.30 1.32 -16.86
C LYS A 77 4.82 1.32 -16.51
N GLU A 78 4.42 0.54 -15.51
CA GLU A 78 3.04 0.53 -15.01
C GLU A 78 2.61 1.91 -14.53
N TYR A 79 3.44 2.58 -13.72
CA TYR A 79 3.22 3.94 -13.26
C TYR A 79 2.95 4.91 -14.43
N GLY A 80 3.79 4.90 -15.46
CA GLY A 80 3.62 5.78 -16.62
C GLY A 80 2.33 5.52 -17.38
N SER A 81 1.95 4.24 -17.52
CA SER A 81 0.68 3.82 -18.12
C SER A 81 -0.51 4.34 -17.31
N ILE A 82 -0.53 4.08 -16.00
CA ILE A 82 -1.61 4.50 -15.08
C ILE A 82 -1.74 6.02 -15.08
N LYS A 83 -0.65 6.75 -14.89
CA LYS A 83 -0.65 8.22 -14.84
C LYS A 83 -1.19 8.84 -16.14
N ASN A 84 -0.83 8.29 -17.29
CA ASN A 84 -1.35 8.75 -18.57
C ASN A 84 -2.86 8.48 -18.72
N ARG A 85 -3.36 7.33 -18.25
CA ARG A 85 -4.80 7.02 -18.25
C ARG A 85 -5.57 7.96 -17.33
N LEU A 86 -5.12 8.14 -16.10
CA LEU A 86 -5.71 9.09 -15.14
C LEU A 86 -5.75 10.52 -15.69
N ARG A 87 -4.66 10.97 -16.32
CA ARG A 87 -4.61 12.28 -16.98
C ARG A 87 -5.65 12.40 -18.09
N LYS A 88 -5.81 11.37 -18.93
CA LYS A 88 -6.81 11.36 -20.02
C LYS A 88 -8.24 11.33 -19.48
N LYS A 89 -8.47 10.65 -18.35
CA LYS A 89 -9.77 10.57 -17.67
C LYS A 89 -10.12 11.87 -16.92
N GLY A 90 -9.12 12.68 -16.58
CA GLY A 90 -9.31 13.92 -15.81
C GLY A 90 -9.43 13.68 -14.30
N THR A 91 -8.94 12.54 -13.81
CA THR A 91 -9.05 12.10 -12.41
C THR A 91 -7.66 11.92 -11.80
N PRO A 92 -6.91 13.01 -11.55
CA PRO A 92 -5.60 12.90 -10.91
C PRO A 92 -5.75 12.37 -9.48
N ILE A 93 -4.85 11.49 -9.09
CA ILE A 93 -4.72 10.96 -7.71
C ILE A 93 -3.31 11.28 -7.17
N PRO A 94 -3.07 11.17 -5.86
CA PRO A 94 -1.74 11.36 -5.27
C PRO A 94 -0.66 10.50 -5.95
N GLU A 95 0.55 11.05 -6.08
CA GLU A 95 1.66 10.38 -6.78
C GLU A 95 2.04 9.03 -6.15
N ASN A 96 2.03 8.94 -4.82
CA ASN A 96 2.35 7.71 -4.11
C ASN A 96 1.30 6.62 -4.35
N ASP A 97 0.02 6.98 -4.45
CA ASP A 97 -1.06 6.04 -4.79
C ASP A 97 -0.87 5.44 -6.19
N ILE A 98 -0.36 6.23 -7.14
CA ILE A 98 -0.01 5.73 -8.48
C ILE A 98 1.13 4.70 -8.39
N TRP A 99 2.17 4.95 -7.58
CA TRP A 99 3.26 3.99 -7.39
C TRP A 99 2.81 2.71 -6.69
N ILE A 100 1.99 2.82 -5.65
CA ILE A 100 1.42 1.68 -4.94
C ILE A 100 0.56 0.84 -5.92
N SER A 101 -0.27 1.49 -6.72
CA SER A 101 -1.07 0.84 -7.76
C SER A 101 -0.21 0.13 -8.80
N ALA A 102 0.90 0.76 -9.21
CA ALA A 102 1.83 0.20 -10.18
C ALA A 102 2.51 -1.08 -9.66
N ILE A 103 2.91 -1.11 -8.37
CA ILE A 103 3.45 -2.32 -7.72
C ILE A 103 2.38 -3.41 -7.68
N ALA A 104 1.15 -3.09 -7.26
CA ALA A 104 0.06 -4.06 -7.20
C ALA A 104 -0.20 -4.71 -8.57
N LYS A 105 -0.27 -3.90 -9.64
CA LYS A 105 -0.46 -4.39 -11.01
C LYS A 105 0.73 -5.21 -11.52
N GLN A 106 1.96 -4.75 -11.30
CA GLN A 106 3.17 -5.47 -11.73
C GLN A 106 3.22 -6.90 -11.18
N HIS A 107 2.83 -7.08 -9.92
CA HIS A 107 2.93 -8.37 -9.23
C HIS A 107 1.63 -9.19 -9.25
N ASP A 108 0.57 -8.67 -9.88
CA ASP A 108 -0.78 -9.23 -9.89
C ASP A 108 -1.34 -9.51 -8.49
N ILE A 109 -1.17 -8.54 -7.58
CA ILE A 109 -1.53 -8.62 -6.15
C ILE A 109 -2.78 -7.76 -5.88
N ILE A 110 -3.64 -8.21 -4.96
CA ILE A 110 -4.83 -7.46 -4.54
C ILE A 110 -4.41 -6.33 -3.59
N LEU A 111 -4.73 -5.08 -3.93
CA LEU A 111 -4.52 -3.94 -3.05
C LEU A 111 -5.58 -3.91 -1.93
N VAL A 112 -5.13 -3.83 -0.69
CA VAL A 112 -6.01 -3.58 0.45
C VAL A 112 -5.99 -2.08 0.72
N THR A 113 -7.14 -1.45 0.57
CA THR A 113 -7.30 -0.01 0.75
C THR A 113 -8.75 0.33 1.06
N SER A 114 -8.95 1.40 1.82
CA SER A 114 -10.25 2.07 1.97
C SER A 114 -10.30 3.42 1.26
N ASP A 115 -9.25 3.77 0.51
CA ASP A 115 -9.15 5.04 -0.20
C ASP A 115 -9.80 4.93 -1.59
N LYS A 116 -10.70 5.87 -1.88
CA LYS A 116 -11.43 5.93 -3.15
C LYS A 116 -10.54 6.34 -4.32
N HIS A 117 -9.37 6.93 -4.08
CA HIS A 117 -8.43 7.26 -5.15
C HIS A 117 -8.12 6.05 -6.04
N PHE A 118 -7.99 4.86 -5.44
CA PHE A 118 -7.64 3.65 -6.17
C PHE A 118 -8.76 3.13 -7.08
N GLU A 119 -10.02 3.51 -6.85
CA GLU A 119 -11.15 3.22 -7.75
C GLU A 119 -10.98 3.88 -9.14
N GLU A 120 -10.16 4.93 -9.24
CA GLU A 120 -9.89 5.60 -10.51
C GLU A 120 -8.86 4.87 -11.39
N VAL A 121 -8.16 3.86 -10.84
CA VAL A 121 -7.13 3.11 -11.56
C VAL A 121 -7.74 1.89 -12.25
N ASP A 122 -7.76 1.93 -13.58
CA ASP A 122 -8.30 0.83 -14.40
C ASP A 122 -7.54 -0.50 -14.16
N ASP A 123 -8.30 -1.60 -14.16
CA ASP A 123 -7.81 -2.98 -13.98
C ASP A 123 -6.94 -3.17 -12.72
N LEU A 124 -7.25 -2.46 -11.63
CA LEU A 124 -6.63 -2.66 -10.32
C LEU A 124 -7.50 -3.60 -9.48
N LYS A 125 -6.93 -4.71 -9.00
CA LYS A 125 -7.60 -5.60 -8.05
C LYS A 125 -7.51 -4.98 -6.67
N GLN A 126 -8.66 -4.75 -6.02
CA GLN A 126 -8.69 -4.13 -4.69
C GLN A 126 -9.79 -4.69 -3.79
N VAL A 127 -9.60 -4.56 -2.48
CA VAL A 127 -10.55 -4.97 -1.43
C VAL A 127 -10.46 -4.03 -0.22
N VAL A 128 -11.57 -3.85 0.48
CA VAL A 128 -11.64 -3.12 1.75
C VAL A 128 -11.62 -4.13 2.90
N TRP A 129 -10.75 -3.91 3.90
CA TRP A 129 -10.63 -4.68 5.15
C TRP A 129 -10.91 -3.81 6.39
#